data_AF-A0A7K4IAR4-F1
#
_entry.id   AF-A0A7K4IAR4-F1
#
_cell.length_a   1.000
_cell.length_b   1.000
_cell.length_c   1.000
_cell.angle_alpha   90.00
_cell.angle_beta   90.00
_cell.angle_gamma   90.00
#
_symmetry.space_group_name_H-M   'P 1'
#
loop_
_entity.id
_entity.type
_entity.pdbx_description
1 polymer ?
#
loop_
_entity_poly.entity_id
_entity_poly.type
_entity_poly.pdbx_seq_one_letter_code
_entity_poly.pdbx_strand_id
1 'polypeptide(L)'
;MEIASAIKTCEITKAAVVDTSGRKIGHISDLTFKFDGRLKLSQFILAGSRIEEFLERARLRPDRDPVFDASFIKRIDSKKVYLGTSVDEMKTTLDSDAIPQGEIRFSRFEKLDVVDKAGVKVGRPIDVHFDTDGTTSIIVGGPFLEEKLEAIGIKKDIDIIVPDVVIQSVSDCIKLSVSKEELATTMESALKDLVSEVRRARDSKATQRSIAKVHLFTQRPL
;
A
#
# COMPACT_ATOMS: atom_id res chain seq x y z
N MET A 1 -13.05 11.67 -5.73
CA MET A 1 -12.43 11.32 -4.43
C MET A 1 -11.32 12.32 -4.19
N GLU A 2 -11.41 13.13 -3.14
CA GLU A 2 -10.29 13.97 -2.69
C GLU A 2 -9.43 13.16 -1.72
N ILE A 3 -8.23 12.77 -2.15
CA ILE A 3 -7.23 12.16 -1.28
C ILE A 3 -6.46 13.33 -0.64
N ALA A 4 -6.73 13.60 0.65
CA ALA A 4 -6.11 14.72 1.37
C ALA A 4 -4.60 14.53 1.59
N SER A 5 -4.12 13.29 1.52
CA SER A 5 -2.71 12.92 1.63
C SER A 5 -2.50 11.56 0.98
N ALA A 6 -1.36 11.36 0.32
CA ALA A 6 -1.02 10.06 -0.26
C ALA A 6 -1.19 8.94 0.78
N ILE A 7 -1.78 7.82 0.37
CA ILE A 7 -2.27 6.80 1.30
C ILE A 7 -2.05 5.40 0.74
N LYS A 8 -1.74 4.46 1.64
CA LYS A 8 -1.57 3.05 1.29
C LYS A 8 -2.83 2.24 1.51
N THR A 9 -2.99 1.16 0.75
CA THR A 9 -4.12 0.24 0.93
C THR A 9 -4.13 -0.37 2.33
N CYS A 10 -2.97 -0.74 2.87
CA CYS A 10 -2.87 -1.28 4.24
C CYS A 10 -3.25 -0.27 5.34
N GLU A 11 -3.27 1.03 5.04
CA GLU A 11 -3.72 2.08 5.95
C GLU A 11 -5.23 2.29 5.80
N ILE A 12 -5.74 2.28 4.57
CA ILE A 12 -7.17 2.38 4.28
C ILE A 12 -7.94 1.22 4.92
N THR A 13 -7.45 -0.01 4.84
CA THR A 13 -8.11 -1.18 5.46
C THR A 13 -8.19 -1.10 6.99
N LYS A 14 -7.32 -0.31 7.62
CA LYS A 14 -7.35 -0.06 9.07
C LYS A 14 -8.30 1.08 9.46
N ALA A 15 -8.79 1.85 8.50
CA ALA A 15 -9.61 3.02 8.77
C ALA A 15 -11.04 2.61 9.18
N ALA A 16 -11.61 3.34 10.15
CA ALA A 16 -13.01 3.20 10.50
C ALA A 16 -13.88 3.89 9.45
N VAL A 17 -14.94 3.23 9.00
CA VAL A 17 -15.89 3.84 8.05
C VAL A 17 -17.05 4.49 8.81
N VAL A 18 -17.37 5.72 8.41
CA VAL A 18 -18.38 6.57 9.04
C VAL A 18 -19.39 7.01 7.99
N ASP A 19 -20.68 6.88 8.30
CA ASP A 19 -21.78 7.29 7.41
C ASP A 19 -22.03 8.82 7.44
N THR A 20 -23.01 9.28 6.67
CA THR A 20 -23.43 10.69 6.62
C THR A 20 -23.96 11.23 7.94
N SER A 21 -24.42 10.38 8.85
CA SER A 21 -24.90 10.74 10.19
C SER A 21 -23.77 10.83 11.23
N GLY A 22 -22.53 10.51 10.85
CA GLY A 22 -21.40 10.47 11.76
C GLY A 22 -21.30 9.18 12.57
N ARG A 23 -22.14 8.17 12.29
CA ARG A 23 -22.09 6.87 12.97
C ARG A 23 -21.03 5.99 12.34
N LYS A 24 -20.26 5.30 13.18
CA LYS A 24 -19.32 4.27 12.73
C LYS A 24 -20.12 3.05 12.27
N ILE A 25 -19.90 2.65 11.03
CA ILE A 25 -20.62 1.55 10.38
C ILE A 25 -19.77 0.31 10.16
N GLY A 26 -18.44 0.44 10.24
CA GLY A 26 -17.55 -0.70 10.08
C GLY A 26 -16.10 -0.28 9.87
N HIS A 27 -15.38 -1.11 9.14
CA HIS A 27 -14.04 -0.87 8.62
C HIS A 27 -13.90 -1.51 7.25
N ILE A 28 -12.89 -1.11 6.48
CA ILE A 28 -12.67 -1.65 5.13
C ILE A 28 -11.95 -2.99 5.26
N SER A 29 -12.61 -4.08 4.86
CA SER A 29 -12.00 -5.42 4.86
C SER A 29 -11.17 -5.69 3.63
N ASP A 30 -11.66 -5.24 2.48
CA ASP A 30 -11.05 -5.44 1.18
C ASP A 30 -11.46 -4.30 0.24
N LEU A 31 -10.81 -4.22 -0.91
CA LEU A 31 -11.14 -3.27 -1.95
C LEU A 31 -10.87 -3.88 -3.32
N THR A 32 -11.46 -3.31 -4.36
CA THR A 32 -11.34 -3.83 -5.71
C THR A 32 -10.61 -2.84 -6.61
N PHE A 33 -9.86 -3.41 -7.54
CA PHE A 33 -9.17 -2.67 -8.57
C PHE A 33 -9.71 -3.04 -9.93
N LYS A 34 -9.78 -2.03 -10.80
CA LYS A 34 -9.92 -2.20 -12.24
C LYS A 34 -8.61 -1.86 -12.90
N PHE A 35 -8.24 -2.64 -13.92
CA PHE A 35 -7.10 -2.33 -14.77
C PHE A 35 -7.57 -2.09 -16.20
N ASP A 36 -7.50 -0.83 -16.65
CA ASP A 36 -7.86 -0.41 -18.01
C ASP A 36 -6.68 0.30 -18.71
N GLY A 37 -5.47 -0.24 -18.51
CA GLY A 37 -4.20 0.40 -18.86
C GLY A 37 -3.62 1.24 -17.72
N ARG A 38 -4.42 1.54 -16.70
CA ARG A 38 -3.98 2.06 -15.40
C ARG A 38 -4.69 1.32 -14.27
N LEU A 39 -4.01 1.15 -13.14
CA LEU A 39 -4.59 0.54 -11.95
C LEU A 39 -5.45 1.58 -11.22
N LYS A 40 -6.75 1.33 -11.14
CA LYS A 40 -7.73 2.24 -10.52
C LYS A 40 -8.45 1.55 -9.39
N LEU A 41 -8.59 2.25 -8.27
CA LEU A 41 -9.48 1.87 -7.19
C LEU A 41 -10.93 1.99 -7.65
N SER A 42 -11.70 0.92 -7.51
CA SER A 42 -13.09 0.86 -7.99
C SER A 42 -14.05 0.86 -6.80
N GLN A 43 -14.01 -0.19 -5.98
CA GLN A 43 -14.97 -0.40 -4.90
C GLN A 43 -14.27 -0.76 -3.59
N PHE A 44 -15.04 -0.67 -2.51
CA PHE A 44 -14.65 -1.01 -1.15
C PHE A 44 -15.64 -2.02 -0.59
N ILE A 45 -15.12 -2.93 0.23
CA ILE A 45 -15.90 -3.93 0.94
C ILE A 45 -15.81 -3.62 2.43
N LEU A 46 -16.96 -3.47 3.08
CA LEU A 46 -17.06 -3.24 4.51
C LEU A 46 -17.11 -4.56 5.24
N ALA A 47 -16.29 -4.72 6.27
CA ALA A 47 -16.57 -5.69 7.31
C ALA A 47 -17.31 -5.03 8.48
N GLY A 48 -18.23 -5.81 9.02
CA GLY A 48 -18.98 -5.49 10.22
C GLY A 48 -18.14 -5.53 11.50
N SER A 49 -18.81 -5.81 12.61
CA SER A 49 -18.11 -5.91 13.90
C SER A 49 -17.26 -7.17 14.00
N ARG A 50 -16.22 -7.18 14.85
CA ARG A 50 -15.38 -8.38 15.08
C ARG A 50 -16.18 -9.64 15.45
N ILE A 51 -17.34 -9.48 16.09
CA ILE A 51 -18.22 -10.58 16.47
C ILE A 51 -18.93 -11.13 15.24
N GLU A 52 -19.39 -10.26 14.34
CA GLU A 52 -20.02 -10.63 13.08
C GLU A 52 -19.04 -11.39 12.18
N GLU A 53 -17.83 -10.85 11.99
CA GLU A 53 -16.78 -11.54 11.22
C GLU A 53 -16.43 -12.92 11.80
N PHE A 54 -16.44 -13.06 13.14
CA PHE A 54 -16.20 -14.35 13.78
C PHE A 54 -17.32 -15.35 13.50
N LEU A 55 -18.57 -14.92 13.58
CA LEU A 55 -19.74 -15.77 13.30
C LEU A 55 -19.77 -16.21 11.82
N GLU A 56 -19.37 -15.33 10.90
CA GLU A 56 -19.24 -15.65 9.48
C GLU A 56 -18.11 -16.65 9.22
N ARG A 57 -16.93 -16.44 9.82
CA ARG A 57 -15.82 -17.41 9.73
C ARG A 57 -16.18 -18.78 10.27
N ALA A 58 -17.00 -18.84 11.33
CA ALA A 58 -17.53 -20.07 11.89
C ALA A 58 -18.68 -20.69 11.06
N ARG A 59 -19.07 -20.07 9.94
CA ARG A 59 -20.22 -20.44 9.09
C ARG A 59 -21.56 -20.44 9.83
N LEU A 60 -21.64 -19.71 10.94
CA LEU A 60 -22.86 -19.55 11.75
C LEU A 60 -23.76 -18.43 11.22
N ARG A 61 -23.22 -17.58 10.34
CA ARG A 61 -23.96 -16.50 9.67
C ARG A 61 -23.46 -16.36 8.21
N PRO A 62 -24.33 -16.04 7.24
CA PRO A 62 -23.91 -15.72 5.87
C PRO A 62 -23.07 -14.44 5.85
N ASP A 63 -21.94 -14.48 5.15
CA ASP A 63 -21.09 -13.33 4.85
C ASP A 63 -21.87 -12.34 3.98
N ARG A 64 -22.22 -11.19 4.59
CA ARG A 64 -23.03 -10.13 3.97
C ARG A 64 -22.34 -8.80 4.17
N ASP A 65 -21.18 -8.67 3.56
CA ASP A 65 -20.40 -7.45 3.57
C ASP A 65 -20.97 -6.40 2.61
N PRO A 66 -21.29 -5.17 3.06
CA PRO A 66 -21.66 -4.10 2.15
C PRO A 66 -20.52 -3.74 1.18
N VAL A 67 -20.87 -3.49 -0.08
CA VAL A 67 -19.96 -3.07 -1.15
C VAL A 67 -20.37 -1.70 -1.63
N PHE A 68 -19.40 -0.79 -1.72
CA PHE A 68 -19.65 0.58 -2.13
C PHE A 68 -18.57 1.12 -3.07
N ASP A 69 -18.99 1.97 -4.00
CA ASP A 69 -18.11 2.57 -5.00
C ASP A 69 -17.26 3.70 -4.38
N ALA A 70 -16.03 3.88 -4.88
CA ALA A 70 -15.14 4.95 -4.44
C ALA A 70 -15.74 6.36 -4.59
N SER A 71 -16.70 6.55 -5.49
CA SER A 71 -17.45 7.79 -5.66
C SER A 71 -18.26 8.19 -4.42
N PHE A 72 -18.64 7.24 -3.56
CA PHE A 72 -19.34 7.53 -2.30
C PHE A 72 -18.41 8.04 -1.20
N ILE A 73 -17.10 8.01 -1.38
CA ILE A 73 -16.16 8.57 -0.42
C ILE A 73 -16.11 10.09 -0.57
N LYS A 74 -16.58 10.78 0.47
CA LYS A 74 -16.45 12.24 0.59
C LYS A 74 -15.03 12.64 0.96
N ARG A 75 -14.43 11.93 1.92
CA ARG A 75 -13.11 12.26 2.45
C ARG A 75 -12.44 11.05 3.10
N ILE A 76 -11.12 10.97 2.99
CA ILE A 76 -10.28 10.03 3.73
C ILE A 76 -9.32 10.82 4.61
N ASP A 77 -9.31 10.50 5.90
CA ASP A 77 -8.36 11.01 6.88
C ASP A 77 -7.50 9.84 7.37
N SER A 78 -6.43 10.11 8.11
CA SER A 78 -5.48 9.08 8.60
C SER A 78 -6.08 7.96 9.45
N LYS A 79 -7.34 8.06 9.88
CA LYS A 79 -8.02 7.04 10.70
C LYS A 79 -9.45 6.71 10.23
N LYS A 80 -10.02 7.47 9.30
CA LYS A 80 -11.45 7.42 9.01
C LYS A 80 -11.72 7.63 7.53
N VAL A 81 -12.70 6.87 7.02
CA VAL A 81 -13.29 7.07 5.69
C VAL A 81 -14.72 7.58 5.90
N TYR A 82 -15.03 8.75 5.36
CA TYR A 82 -16.34 9.38 5.48
C TYR A 82 -17.13 9.18 4.20
N LEU A 83 -18.31 8.60 4.34
CA LEU A 83 -19.19 8.32 3.21
C LEU A 83 -20.21 9.42 2.99
N GLY A 84 -20.61 9.56 1.73
CA GLY A 84 -21.69 10.43 1.28
C GLY A 84 -23.07 9.79 1.25
N THR A 85 -23.18 8.52 1.64
CA THR A 85 -24.41 7.70 1.65
C THR A 85 -24.55 6.94 2.97
N SER A 86 -25.73 6.34 3.18
CA SER A 86 -26.04 5.45 4.30
C SER A 86 -25.75 3.98 3.93
N VAL A 87 -25.57 3.10 4.93
CA VAL A 87 -25.31 1.66 4.70
C VAL A 87 -26.48 0.96 4.01
N ASP A 88 -27.71 1.40 4.32
CA ASP A 88 -28.94 0.77 3.82
C ASP A 88 -29.12 0.95 2.31
N GLU A 89 -28.35 1.86 1.69
CA GLU A 89 -28.34 2.13 0.25
C GLU A 89 -27.24 1.35 -0.51
N MET A 90 -26.42 0.56 0.20
CA MET A 90 -25.30 -0.18 -0.40
C MET A 90 -25.72 -1.56 -0.89
N LYS A 91 -25.07 -2.03 -1.96
CA LYS A 91 -25.11 -3.45 -2.34
C LYS A 91 -24.35 -4.29 -1.32
N THR A 92 -24.52 -5.59 -1.37
CA THR A 92 -23.83 -6.56 -0.51
C THR A 92 -23.04 -7.57 -1.34
N THR A 93 -22.04 -8.22 -0.76
CA THR A 93 -21.25 -9.28 -1.43
C THR A 93 -22.09 -10.47 -1.91
N LEU A 94 -23.34 -10.61 -1.45
CA LEU A 94 -24.28 -11.62 -1.93
C LEU A 94 -25.03 -11.21 -3.20
N ASP A 95 -25.04 -9.93 -3.56
CA ASP A 95 -25.65 -9.48 -4.80
C ASP A 95 -24.76 -9.91 -5.98
N SER A 96 -25.36 -10.57 -6.97
CA SER A 96 -24.63 -11.19 -8.09
C SER A 96 -23.83 -10.21 -8.95
N ASP A 97 -24.13 -8.92 -8.84
CA ASP A 97 -23.48 -7.82 -9.56
C ASP A 97 -22.78 -6.82 -8.62
N ALA A 98 -22.53 -7.21 -7.36
CA ALA A 98 -21.88 -6.36 -6.38
C ALA A 98 -20.44 -5.99 -6.77
N ILE A 99 -19.71 -6.98 -7.28
CA ILE A 99 -18.35 -6.81 -7.80
C ILE A 99 -18.37 -7.11 -9.30
N PRO A 100 -18.18 -6.10 -10.17
CA PRO A 100 -18.21 -6.26 -11.61
C PRO A 100 -17.19 -7.29 -12.13
N GLN A 101 -17.56 -7.99 -13.21
CA GLN A 101 -16.66 -8.90 -13.91
C GLN A 101 -15.47 -8.11 -14.49
N GLY A 102 -14.25 -8.50 -14.10
CA GLY A 102 -13.01 -7.82 -14.49
C GLY A 102 -12.38 -6.98 -13.38
N GLU A 103 -13.03 -6.86 -12.23
CA GLU A 103 -12.41 -6.29 -11.04
C GLU A 103 -11.66 -7.35 -10.22
N ILE A 104 -10.58 -6.90 -9.56
CA ILE A 104 -9.67 -7.76 -8.80
C ILE A 104 -9.65 -7.26 -7.37
N ARG A 105 -10.05 -8.11 -6.42
CA ARG A 105 -9.94 -7.83 -4.98
C ARG A 105 -8.48 -7.69 -4.56
N PHE A 106 -8.17 -6.78 -3.65
CA PHE A 106 -6.82 -6.56 -3.12
C PHE A 106 -6.27 -7.84 -2.49
N SER A 107 -7.11 -8.54 -1.71
CA SER A 107 -6.74 -9.84 -1.10
C SER A 107 -6.33 -10.93 -2.10
N ARG A 108 -6.77 -10.83 -3.37
CA ARG A 108 -6.31 -11.67 -4.48
C ARG A 108 -5.10 -11.04 -5.17
N PHE A 109 -5.12 -9.72 -5.37
CA PHE A 109 -4.06 -8.94 -6.00
C PHE A 109 -2.70 -9.15 -5.32
N GLU A 110 -2.64 -9.13 -3.99
CA GLU A 110 -1.42 -9.39 -3.19
C GLU A 110 -0.82 -10.79 -3.41
N LYS A 111 -1.63 -11.73 -3.91
CA LYS A 111 -1.19 -13.12 -4.15
C LYS A 111 -0.65 -13.31 -5.57
N LEU A 112 -0.82 -12.32 -6.45
CA LEU A 112 -0.31 -12.39 -7.81
C LEU A 112 1.21 -12.29 -7.81
N ASP A 113 1.84 -13.02 -8.72
CA ASP A 113 3.26 -12.82 -8.97
C ASP A 113 3.46 -11.57 -9.84
N VAL A 114 4.47 -10.76 -9.51
CA VAL A 114 4.95 -9.67 -10.35
C VAL A 114 6.07 -10.23 -11.23
N VAL A 115 5.91 -10.12 -12.54
CA VAL A 115 6.86 -10.60 -13.54
C VAL A 115 7.31 -9.47 -14.45
N ASP A 116 8.54 -9.54 -14.91
CA ASP A 116 9.09 -8.55 -15.83
C ASP A 116 8.58 -8.75 -17.28
N LYS A 117 9.08 -7.94 -18.22
CA LYS A 117 8.68 -8.03 -19.64
C LYS A 117 8.97 -9.39 -20.29
N ALA A 118 9.97 -10.12 -19.78
CA ALA A 118 10.35 -11.46 -20.23
C ALA A 118 9.64 -12.59 -19.45
N GLY A 119 8.79 -12.26 -18.48
CA GLY A 119 8.08 -13.23 -17.63
C GLY A 119 8.91 -13.74 -16.45
N VAL A 120 10.06 -13.13 -16.15
CA VAL A 120 10.89 -13.48 -15.00
C VAL A 120 10.27 -12.90 -13.73
N LYS A 121 10.14 -13.72 -12.69
CA LYS A 121 9.59 -13.28 -11.42
C LYS A 121 10.48 -12.23 -10.75
N VAL A 122 9.84 -11.11 -10.41
CA VAL A 122 10.42 -9.97 -9.69
C VAL A 122 10.01 -10.01 -8.22
N GLY A 123 8.75 -10.35 -7.93
CA GLY A 123 8.26 -10.33 -6.54
C GLY A 123 6.75 -10.55 -6.44
N ARG A 124 6.15 -9.95 -5.42
CA ARG A 124 4.69 -9.90 -5.19
C ARG A 124 4.27 -8.51 -4.72
N PRO A 125 3.03 -8.06 -5.02
CA PRO A 125 2.49 -6.86 -4.43
C PRO A 125 2.35 -7.05 -2.93
N ILE A 126 2.85 -6.10 -2.16
CA ILE A 126 2.62 -6.01 -0.72
C ILE A 126 1.67 -4.88 -0.36
N ASP A 127 1.50 -3.90 -1.25
CA ASP A 127 0.61 -2.78 -1.05
C ASP A 127 0.33 -2.05 -2.38
N VAL A 128 -0.67 -1.18 -2.37
CA VAL A 128 -0.89 -0.18 -3.42
C VAL A 128 -0.93 1.20 -2.78
N HIS A 129 -0.12 2.10 -3.32
CA HIS A 129 -0.01 3.49 -2.91
C HIS A 129 -0.81 4.38 -3.86
N PHE A 130 -1.68 5.22 -3.31
CA PHE A 130 -2.46 6.21 -4.03
C PHE A 130 -1.91 7.60 -3.72
N ASP A 131 -1.47 8.32 -4.74
CA ASP A 131 -1.02 9.70 -4.58
C ASP A 131 -2.19 10.68 -4.67
N THR A 132 -1.95 11.90 -4.22
CA THR A 132 -2.90 13.02 -4.19
C THR A 132 -3.33 13.48 -5.59
N ASP A 133 -2.51 13.23 -6.61
CA ASP A 133 -2.83 13.51 -8.02
C ASP A 133 -3.67 12.39 -8.68
N GLY A 134 -4.01 11.35 -7.92
CA GLY A 134 -4.78 10.19 -8.38
C GLY A 134 -3.95 9.14 -9.11
N THR A 135 -2.63 9.31 -9.20
CA THR A 135 -1.74 8.25 -9.70
C THR A 135 -1.64 7.11 -8.68
N THR A 136 -1.36 5.92 -9.19
CA THR A 136 -1.21 4.72 -8.37
C THR A 136 0.15 4.10 -8.60
N SER A 137 0.68 3.49 -7.54
CA SER A 137 1.92 2.71 -7.61
C SER A 137 1.76 1.44 -6.80
N ILE A 138 2.28 0.33 -7.29
CA ILE A 138 2.33 -0.92 -6.55
C ILE A 138 3.61 -0.93 -5.74
N ILE A 139 3.51 -1.32 -4.48
CA ILE A 139 4.67 -1.62 -3.66
C ILE A 139 4.95 -3.12 -3.81
N VAL A 140 6.14 -3.46 -4.31
CA VAL A 140 6.56 -4.84 -4.59
C VAL A 140 7.60 -5.27 -3.57
N GLY A 141 7.33 -6.41 -2.93
CA GLY A 141 8.26 -7.10 -2.04
C GLY A 141 8.69 -8.45 -2.62
N GLY A 142 9.77 -9.02 -2.09
CA GLY A 142 10.18 -10.39 -2.42
C GLY A 142 11.69 -10.64 -2.37
N PRO A 143 12.10 -11.90 -2.58
CA PRO A 143 13.49 -12.33 -2.38
C PRO A 143 14.49 -11.67 -3.34
N PHE A 144 14.07 -11.33 -4.56
CA PHE A 144 14.91 -10.59 -5.51
C PHE A 144 15.42 -9.25 -4.94
N LEU A 145 14.57 -8.57 -4.17
CA LEU A 145 14.90 -7.32 -3.51
C LEU A 145 15.87 -7.53 -2.35
N GLU A 146 15.55 -8.50 -1.51
CA GLU A 146 16.37 -8.88 -0.35
C GLU A 146 17.80 -9.23 -0.77
N GLU A 147 17.95 -10.07 -1.81
CA GLU A 147 19.25 -10.46 -2.37
C GLU A 147 20.10 -9.25 -2.81
N LYS A 148 19.47 -8.25 -3.45
CA LYS A 148 20.16 -7.06 -3.94
C LYS A 148 20.56 -6.10 -2.82
N LEU A 149 19.70 -5.93 -1.82
CA LEU A 149 19.98 -5.10 -0.63
C LEU A 149 21.11 -5.71 0.20
N GLU A 150 21.10 -7.03 0.37
CA GLU A 150 22.17 -7.76 1.04
C GLU A 150 23.51 -7.63 0.31
N ALA A 151 23.53 -7.73 -1.02
CA ALA A 151 24.75 -7.62 -1.83
C ALA A 151 25.48 -6.28 -1.66
N ILE A 152 24.75 -5.20 -1.35
CA ILE A 152 25.30 -3.86 -1.12
C ILE A 152 25.43 -3.51 0.38
N GLY A 153 25.19 -4.48 1.27
CA GLY A 153 25.34 -4.33 2.71
C GLY A 153 24.25 -3.47 3.38
N ILE A 154 23.10 -3.29 2.75
CA ILE A 154 21.95 -2.58 3.31
C ILE A 154 21.02 -3.60 3.97
N LYS A 155 20.91 -3.55 5.30
CA LYS A 155 19.96 -4.35 6.09
C LYS A 155 18.62 -3.64 6.33
N LYS A 156 18.29 -2.63 5.54
CA LYS A 156 16.99 -1.95 5.64
C LYS A 156 16.02 -2.64 4.70
N ASP A 157 14.80 -2.83 5.18
CA ASP A 157 13.66 -3.19 4.35
C ASP A 157 13.40 -2.01 3.41
N ILE A 158 13.73 -2.18 2.13
CA ILE A 158 13.46 -1.19 1.09
C ILE A 158 12.50 -1.84 0.12
N ASP A 159 11.34 -1.23 -0.04
CA ASP A 159 10.32 -1.69 -0.96
C ASP A 159 10.53 -1.07 -2.35
N ILE A 160 10.27 -1.82 -3.43
CA ILE A 160 10.22 -1.24 -4.78
C ILE A 160 8.84 -0.61 -4.98
N ILE A 161 8.84 0.65 -5.39
CA ILE A 161 7.64 1.33 -5.86
C ILE A 161 7.62 1.21 -7.39
N VAL A 162 6.60 0.54 -7.93
CA VAL A 162 6.35 0.37 -9.35
C VAL A 162 5.19 1.28 -9.77
N PRO A 163 5.45 2.35 -10.56
CA PRO A 163 4.39 3.21 -11.08
C PRO A 163 3.42 2.47 -11.99
N ASP A 164 2.16 2.90 -12.02
CA ASP A 164 1.12 2.33 -12.87
C ASP A 164 1.49 2.25 -14.36
N VAL A 165 2.21 3.25 -14.86
CA VAL A 165 2.69 3.33 -16.26
C VAL A 165 3.65 2.20 -16.65
N VAL A 166 4.27 1.54 -15.67
CA VAL A 166 5.17 0.39 -15.90
C VAL A 166 4.38 -0.92 -15.95
N ILE A 167 3.14 -0.94 -15.46
CA ILE A 167 2.29 -2.13 -15.48
C ILE A 167 1.71 -2.30 -16.87
N GLN A 168 2.04 -3.40 -17.54
CA GLN A 168 1.52 -3.73 -18.86
C GLN A 168 0.14 -4.40 -18.77
N SER A 169 -0.04 -5.33 -17.83
CA SER A 169 -1.31 -6.06 -17.66
C SER A 169 -1.43 -6.66 -16.27
N VAL A 170 -2.68 -6.78 -15.80
CA VAL A 170 -3.03 -7.50 -14.57
C VAL A 170 -4.03 -8.60 -14.91
N SER A 171 -3.63 -9.86 -14.74
CA SER A 171 -4.48 -11.04 -14.97
C SER A 171 -4.14 -12.14 -13.96
N ASP A 172 -3.55 -13.26 -14.41
CA ASP A 172 -3.01 -14.31 -13.54
C ASP A 172 -1.70 -13.89 -12.87
N CYS A 173 -1.02 -12.90 -13.44
CA CYS A 173 0.14 -12.22 -12.90
C CYS A 173 0.07 -10.72 -13.23
N ILE A 174 0.95 -9.95 -12.57
CA ILE A 174 1.19 -8.54 -12.89
C ILE A 174 2.42 -8.47 -13.76
N LYS A 175 2.22 -8.14 -15.04
CA LYS A 175 3.30 -8.06 -16.02
C LYS A 175 3.79 -6.63 -16.14
N LEU A 176 5.10 -6.44 -16.06
CA LEU A 176 5.76 -5.15 -16.23
C LEU A 176 6.24 -4.95 -17.67
N SER A 177 6.32 -3.69 -18.11
CA SER A 177 6.88 -3.32 -19.43
C SER A 177 8.41 -3.26 -19.46
N VAL A 178 9.05 -3.33 -18.29
CA VAL A 178 10.50 -3.27 -18.09
C VAL A 178 11.06 -4.64 -17.68
N SER A 179 12.36 -4.84 -17.86
CA SER A 179 13.06 -6.04 -17.43
C SER A 179 13.48 -5.95 -15.96
N LYS A 180 13.77 -7.11 -15.38
CA LYS A 180 14.33 -7.23 -14.03
C LYS A 180 15.66 -6.49 -13.87
N GLU A 181 16.48 -6.46 -14.91
CA GLU A 181 17.78 -5.76 -14.93
C GLU A 181 17.61 -4.24 -15.01
N GLU A 182 16.62 -3.76 -15.77
CA GLU A 182 16.26 -2.33 -15.81
C GLU A 182 15.82 -1.87 -14.41
N LEU A 183 14.96 -2.65 -13.74
CA LEU A 183 14.56 -2.39 -12.36
C LEU A 183 15.76 -2.38 -11.40
N ALA A 184 16.67 -3.36 -11.54
CA ALA A 184 17.86 -3.45 -10.70
C ALA A 184 18.77 -2.22 -10.87
N THR A 185 18.94 -1.73 -12.09
CA THR A 185 19.82 -0.59 -12.38
C THR A 185 19.27 0.71 -11.79
N THR A 186 17.98 0.96 -11.97
CA THR A 186 17.31 2.12 -11.37
C THR A 186 17.38 2.06 -9.84
N MET A 187 17.18 0.88 -9.27
CA MET A 187 17.27 0.65 -7.84
C MET A 187 18.70 0.86 -7.30
N GLU A 188 19.72 0.31 -7.95
CA GLU A 188 21.13 0.48 -7.55
C GLU A 188 21.54 1.96 -7.53
N SER A 189 21.06 2.76 -8.49
CA SER A 189 21.29 4.22 -8.49
C SER A 189 20.66 4.86 -7.25
N ALA A 190 19.37 4.62 -7.01
CA ALA A 190 18.65 5.19 -5.86
C ALA A 190 19.26 4.75 -4.52
N LEU A 191 19.72 3.50 -4.43
CA LEU A 191 20.36 2.95 -3.24
C LEU A 191 21.74 3.58 -2.98
N LYS A 192 22.53 3.85 -4.02
CA LYS A 192 23.82 4.56 -3.85
C LYS A 192 23.63 5.96 -3.27
N ASP A 193 22.62 6.68 -3.75
CA ASP A 193 22.27 8.00 -3.22
C ASP A 193 21.86 7.90 -1.75
N LEU A 194 20.97 6.95 -1.42
CA LEU A 194 20.53 6.70 -0.05
C LEU A 194 21.69 6.31 0.89
N VAL A 195 22.61 5.45 0.46
CA VAL A 195 23.78 5.06 1.26
C VAL A 195 24.68 6.27 1.53
N SER A 196 24.86 7.14 0.53
CA SER A 196 25.66 8.35 0.67
C SER A 196 25.05 9.30 1.71
N GLU A 197 23.72 9.47 1.71
CA GLU A 197 23.00 10.28 2.68
C GLU A 197 23.06 9.69 4.09
N VAL A 198 22.83 8.37 4.22
CA VAL A 198 22.90 7.68 5.51
C VAL A 198 24.30 7.75 6.11
N ARG A 199 25.35 7.63 5.29
CA ARG A 199 26.75 7.81 5.73
C ARG A 199 26.98 9.24 6.21
N ARG A 200 26.61 10.26 5.41
CA ARG A 200 26.73 11.68 5.81
C ARG A 200 25.98 11.99 7.11
N ALA A 201 24.79 11.43 7.29
CA ALA A 201 23.99 11.60 8.51
C ALA A 201 24.59 10.89 9.74
N ARG A 202 25.30 9.77 9.54
CA ARG A 202 26.06 9.10 10.61
C ARG A 202 27.32 9.87 10.97
N ASP A 203 28.05 10.35 9.97
CA ASP A 203 29.29 11.09 10.17
C ASP A 203 29.03 12.45 10.84
N SER A 204 27.94 13.14 10.49
CA SER A 204 27.52 14.37 11.17
C SER A 204 27.11 14.12 12.63
N LYS A 205 26.38 13.04 12.92
CA LYS A 205 26.07 12.63 14.31
C LYS A 205 27.32 12.22 15.09
N ALA A 206 28.27 11.54 14.46
CA ALA A 206 29.54 11.17 15.08
C ALA A 206 30.40 12.40 15.40
N THR A 207 30.44 13.37 14.47
CA THR A 207 31.12 14.66 14.62
C THR A 207 30.47 15.51 15.72
N GLN A 208 29.14 15.58 15.80
CA GLN A 208 28.45 16.25 16.90
C GLN A 208 28.75 15.60 18.25
N ARG A 209 28.81 14.26 18.31
CA ARG A 209 29.16 13.52 19.54
C ARG A 209 30.63 13.71 19.94
N SER A 210 31.56 13.83 18.99
CA SER A 210 32.97 14.10 19.30
C SER A 210 33.17 15.54 19.78
N ILE A 211 32.52 16.53 19.15
CA ILE A 211 32.53 17.93 19.60
C ILE A 211 31.93 18.07 21.01
N ALA A 212 30.83 17.39 21.30
CA ALA A 212 30.21 17.37 22.64
C ALA A 212 31.10 16.70 23.70
N LYS A 213 31.89 15.67 23.34
CA LYS A 213 32.84 15.04 24.26
C LYS A 213 34.09 15.90 24.55
N VAL A 214 34.51 16.74 23.60
CA VAL A 214 35.69 17.61 23.76
C VAL A 214 35.40 18.82 24.68
N HIS A 215 34.13 19.22 24.86
CA HIS A 215 33.76 20.42 25.62
C HIS A 215 33.51 20.22 27.13
N LEU A 216 33.78 19.04 27.72
CA LEU A 216 33.51 18.76 29.14
C LEU A 216 34.73 18.85 30.08
N PHE A 217 35.96 19.09 29.56
CA PHE A 217 37.18 19.06 30.39
C PHE A 217 38.15 20.24 30.20
N THR A 218 37.73 21.37 29.62
CA THR A 218 38.64 22.52 29.44
C THR A 218 38.58 23.59 30.53
N GLN A 219 37.81 23.42 31.61
CA GLN A 219 37.89 24.34 32.75
C GLN A 219 37.85 23.59 34.09
N ARG A 220 39.03 23.47 34.73
CA ARG A 220 39.12 23.48 36.20
C ARG A 220 39.51 24.90 36.61
N PRO A 221 38.75 25.59 37.48
CA PRO A 221 39.24 26.79 38.14
C PRO A 221 40.43 26.43 39.05
N LEU A 222 41.39 27.35 39.13
CA LEU A 222 42.53 27.32 40.06
C LEU A 222 42.08 27.28 41.52
#